data_AF-A0A401SGS7-F1
#
_entry.id   AF-A0A401SGS7-F1
#
_cell.length_a   1.000
_cell.length_b   1.000
_cell.length_c   1.000
_cell.angle_alpha   90.00
_cell.angle_beta   90.00
_cell.angle_gamma   90.00
#
_symmetry.space_group_name_H-M   'P 1'
#
loop_
_entity.id
_entity.type
_entity.pdbx_description
1 polymer ?
#
loop_
_entity_poly.entity_id
_entity_poly.type
_entity_poly.pdbx_seq_one_letter_code
_entity_poly.pdbx_strand_id
1 'polypeptide(L)'
;MRDPPTHAYWGARGTALPVAYVNRRSRKDPDEPASAEISRSVPALLELRSEPHRLLLGEELKKAYRKLALKYHPDKNPNEGEKFKQISQAYEVLSDPKKRELYDRGGEQAIKEGGGGSGGFGSPMDIFDMFFGGGGRMHRERRGKNVVHQLSVSLEDMYNGATRKLALQKNVICEKCEGRGGKKGSVECCPVCRGSGMQVRIHQIGPGMVQQIQSVCQECHGQGERISPKDRCKNCSGRKIVVEKKILEVHIDKGMKDGQKLTFHGEGDQEPGLEPGDIIIVLDQKDHSVFTRQGEDLVMHMELELVEALCGFHRPITTLDKRTIIITSHPGHIVKHGDIKCVLNEGMPIYRRPYEKGRLIIQFKVNFPPNGSIQTDKLALLEKLLPARHEVDITDDMEQVDLVDFDPQQSRQRYNGEAYHDDEDDHPRTGVQCQTS
;
A
#
# COMPACT_ATOMS: atom_id res chain seq x y z
N MET A 1 33.97 7.86 71.45
CA MET A 1 33.43 6.64 70.81
C MET A 1 33.74 6.76 69.34
N ARG A 2 34.97 6.40 68.96
CA ARG A 2 35.40 5.08 68.43
C ARG A 2 35.04 4.90 66.96
N ASP A 3 36.01 5.27 66.14
CA ASP A 3 36.64 4.53 65.03
C ASP A 3 35.86 4.10 63.77
N PRO A 4 36.53 4.17 62.60
CA PRO A 4 36.06 3.67 61.30
C PRO A 4 36.44 2.19 61.09
N PRO A 5 36.09 1.55 59.96
CA PRO A 5 36.80 0.37 59.50
C PRO A 5 37.77 0.68 58.35
N THR A 6 38.93 0.07 58.50
CA THR A 6 40.15 0.05 57.69
C THR A 6 40.24 -1.20 56.79
N HIS A 7 41.04 -1.08 55.72
CA HIS A 7 41.92 -2.09 55.09
C HIS A 7 41.46 -3.54 54.83
N ALA A 8 41.60 -4.00 53.57
CA ALA A 8 42.56 -5.06 53.22
C ALA A 8 42.78 -5.20 51.69
N TYR A 9 44.04 -5.48 51.35
CA TYR A 9 44.69 -5.62 50.04
C TYR A 9 45.02 -7.13 49.81
N TRP A 10 45.04 -7.55 48.53
CA TRP A 10 45.90 -8.59 47.89
C TRP A 10 45.69 -10.10 48.16
N GLY A 11 45.70 -10.88 47.06
CA GLY A 11 45.85 -12.33 47.07
C GLY A 11 45.64 -13.02 45.71
N ALA A 12 46.70 -13.14 44.91
CA ALA A 12 46.76 -13.73 43.58
C ALA A 12 46.77 -15.27 43.55
N ARG A 13 46.44 -15.87 42.38
CA ARG A 13 46.90 -17.13 41.73
C ARG A 13 45.85 -17.54 40.67
N GLY A 14 46.09 -17.78 39.38
CA GLY A 14 47.32 -18.02 38.64
C GLY A 14 47.55 -19.53 38.40
N THR A 15 46.96 -20.09 37.34
CA THR A 15 47.39 -21.27 36.54
C THR A 15 46.50 -21.30 35.27
N ALA A 16 46.91 -20.93 34.05
CA ALA A 16 47.96 -21.42 33.14
C ALA A 16 47.69 -22.80 32.48
N LEU A 17 47.06 -22.76 31.29
CA LEU A 17 47.39 -23.43 29.99
C LEU A 17 47.52 -24.99 29.93
N PRO A 18 47.53 -25.69 28.76
CA PRO A 18 47.90 -25.26 27.39
C PRO A 18 47.03 -25.83 26.20
N VAL A 19 46.86 -25.11 25.07
CA VAL A 19 47.62 -25.07 23.77
C VAL A 19 47.09 -25.99 22.65
N ALA A 20 47.08 -25.40 21.43
CA ALA A 20 47.10 -25.98 20.07
C ALA A 20 45.76 -25.97 19.31
N TYR A 21 45.63 -25.57 18.03
CA TYR A 21 46.56 -25.00 17.05
C TYR A 21 45.71 -24.41 15.89
N VAL A 22 46.05 -23.19 15.49
CA VAL A 22 45.94 -22.49 14.19
C VAL A 22 45.17 -23.17 13.01
N ASN A 23 44.22 -22.48 12.36
CA ASN A 23 44.41 -21.65 11.13
C ASN A 23 43.19 -21.58 10.17
N ARG A 24 42.96 -20.36 9.65
CA ARG A 24 42.34 -19.97 8.37
C ARG A 24 40.97 -20.54 7.97
N ARG A 25 39.97 -19.66 7.87
CA ARG A 25 39.12 -19.61 6.68
C ARG A 25 38.96 -18.19 6.16
N SER A 26 39.33 -18.06 4.89
CA SER A 26 39.33 -16.88 4.04
C SER A 26 37.91 -16.40 3.76
N ARG A 27 37.75 -15.08 3.65
CA ARG A 27 36.65 -14.47 2.88
C ARG A 27 36.69 -15.01 1.45
N LYS A 28 35.51 -15.24 0.85
CA LYS A 28 35.31 -15.20 -0.60
C LYS A 28 33.96 -14.57 -0.91
N ASP A 29 34.05 -13.60 -1.81
CA ASP A 29 33.04 -12.75 -2.43
C ASP A 29 32.01 -13.53 -3.28
N PRO A 30 30.95 -12.86 -3.76
CA PRO A 30 29.76 -13.46 -4.36
C PRO A 30 29.95 -13.78 -5.86
N ASP A 31 28.91 -14.42 -6.43
CA ASP A 31 28.70 -14.70 -7.86
C ASP A 31 29.41 -15.94 -8.46
N GLU A 32 28.71 -17.08 -8.46
CA GLU A 32 28.69 -18.05 -9.57
C GLU A 32 27.40 -18.92 -9.52
N PRO A 33 26.83 -19.33 -10.68
CA PRO A 33 25.39 -19.55 -10.85
C PRO A 33 24.85 -20.88 -10.32
N ALA A 34 23.65 -20.80 -9.74
CA ALA A 34 22.83 -21.87 -9.15
C ALA A 34 22.28 -22.92 -10.13
N SER A 35 22.95 -23.17 -11.26
CA SER A 35 22.52 -24.11 -12.29
C SER A 35 23.27 -25.44 -12.28
N ALA A 36 24.30 -25.60 -11.43
CA ALA A 36 25.11 -26.82 -11.34
C ALA A 36 24.79 -27.75 -10.14
N GLU A 37 23.92 -27.35 -9.20
CA GLU A 37 23.48 -28.21 -8.08
C GLU A 37 22.15 -28.95 -8.34
N ILE A 38 21.55 -28.74 -9.51
CA ILE A 38 20.20 -29.21 -9.87
C ILE A 38 20.18 -30.71 -10.27
N SER A 39 21.33 -31.38 -10.42
CA SER A 39 21.40 -32.81 -10.74
C SER A 39 21.52 -33.75 -9.52
N ARG A 40 21.44 -33.23 -8.29
CA ARG A 40 21.75 -34.01 -7.06
C ARG A 40 20.62 -34.12 -6.03
N SER A 41 19.38 -33.74 -6.35
CA SER A 41 18.27 -33.75 -5.37
C SER A 41 17.23 -34.87 -5.56
N VAL A 42 17.40 -35.77 -6.53
CA VAL A 42 16.64 -37.05 -6.62
C VAL A 42 17.28 -38.20 -5.81
N PRO A 43 18.60 -38.27 -5.55
CA PRO A 43 19.20 -39.36 -4.77
C PRO A 43 18.95 -39.31 -3.25
N ALA A 44 18.55 -38.18 -2.67
CA ALA A 44 18.47 -38.03 -1.21
C ALA A 44 17.30 -38.82 -0.53
N LEU A 45 16.31 -39.28 -1.32
CA LEU A 45 15.31 -40.26 -0.88
C LEU A 45 15.64 -41.70 -1.32
N LEU A 46 16.63 -41.87 -2.19
CA LEU A 46 17.08 -43.15 -2.77
C LEU A 46 18.37 -43.71 -2.11
N GLU A 47 19.07 -42.92 -1.28
CA GLU A 47 20.22 -43.40 -0.47
C GLU A 47 19.85 -44.28 0.74
N LEU A 48 18.56 -44.58 0.95
CA LEU A 48 18.14 -45.67 1.84
C LEU A 48 18.16 -47.05 1.17
N ARG A 49 18.72 -47.16 -0.05
CA ARG A 49 18.78 -48.41 -0.82
C ARG A 49 20.22 -48.93 -0.93
N SER A 50 20.79 -49.29 0.21
CA SER A 50 21.94 -50.22 0.28
C SER A 50 21.64 -51.33 1.26
N GLU A 51 20.58 -52.11 0.97
CA GLU A 51 20.40 -53.53 1.36
C GLU A 51 19.07 -54.03 0.76
N PRO A 52 19.01 -55.27 0.21
CA PRO A 52 17.83 -55.75 -0.50
C PRO A 52 16.75 -56.19 0.50
N HIS A 53 15.48 -55.86 0.20
CA HIS A 53 14.29 -56.24 0.97
C HIS A 53 14.09 -55.58 2.34
N ARG A 54 13.79 -54.27 2.34
CA ARG A 54 12.98 -53.67 3.42
C ARG A 54 11.75 -53.01 2.82
N LEU A 55 10.60 -53.67 2.98
CA LEU A 55 9.28 -53.05 2.83
C LEU A 55 9.23 -51.88 3.79
N LEU A 56 9.44 -50.65 3.31
CA LEU A 56 9.12 -49.45 4.08
C LEU A 56 7.61 -49.52 4.37
N LEU A 57 7.27 -49.94 5.59
CA LEU A 57 5.92 -49.95 6.10
C LEU A 57 5.36 -48.53 5.97
N GLY A 58 4.12 -48.38 5.51
CA GLY A 58 3.49 -47.08 5.25
C GLY A 58 3.52 -46.11 6.45
N GLU A 59 3.78 -46.61 7.66
CA GLU A 59 4.03 -45.80 8.86
C GLU A 59 5.33 -44.98 8.81
N GLU A 60 6.42 -45.55 8.28
CA GLU A 60 7.72 -44.85 8.16
C GLU A 60 7.64 -43.75 7.10
N LEU A 61 6.95 -44.01 5.99
CA LEU A 61 6.64 -43.01 4.97
C LEU A 61 5.82 -41.85 5.54
N LYS A 62 4.78 -42.15 6.34
CA LYS A 62 3.96 -41.14 7.04
C LYS A 62 4.76 -40.32 8.05
N LYS A 63 5.76 -40.92 8.73
CA LYS A 63 6.64 -40.21 9.67
C LYS A 63 7.62 -39.29 8.94
N ALA A 64 8.22 -39.76 7.85
CA ALA A 64 9.12 -38.98 7.01
C ALA A 64 8.41 -37.78 6.37
N TYR A 65 7.21 -38.00 5.81
CA TYR A 65 6.38 -36.94 5.24
C TYR A 65 6.03 -35.87 6.27
N ARG A 66 5.54 -36.25 7.46
CA ARG A 66 5.21 -35.29 8.52
C ARG A 66 6.39 -34.42 8.93
N LYS A 67 7.59 -35.01 9.06
CA LYS A 67 8.82 -34.29 9.43
C LYS A 67 9.23 -33.28 8.35
N LEU A 68 9.13 -33.65 7.08
CA LEU A 68 9.50 -32.79 5.95
C LEU A 68 8.44 -31.73 5.66
N ALA A 69 7.15 -32.06 5.76
CA ALA A 69 6.04 -31.12 5.59
C ALA A 69 6.06 -30.00 6.64
N LEU A 70 6.43 -30.31 7.89
CA LEU A 70 6.62 -29.31 8.95
C LEU A 70 7.84 -28.40 8.68
N LYS A 71 8.91 -28.94 8.10
CA LYS A 71 10.15 -28.21 7.82
C LYS A 71 10.01 -27.26 6.63
N TYR A 72 9.31 -27.69 5.58
CA TYR A 72 9.14 -26.92 4.34
C TYR A 72 7.75 -26.28 4.23
N HIS A 73 7.03 -26.12 5.35
CA HIS A 73 5.71 -25.50 5.34
C HIS A 73 5.79 -24.07 4.79
N PRO A 74 4.94 -23.67 3.83
CA PRO A 74 5.02 -22.37 3.16
C PRO A 74 4.86 -21.18 4.13
N ASP A 75 4.13 -21.38 5.23
CA ASP A 75 3.96 -20.38 6.30
C ASP A 75 5.24 -20.09 7.09
N LYS A 76 6.15 -21.07 7.18
CA LYS A 76 7.43 -20.94 7.91
C LYS A 76 8.61 -20.66 7.00
N ASN A 77 8.53 -21.08 5.73
CA ASN A 77 9.57 -20.90 4.71
C ASN A 77 8.93 -20.53 3.35
N PRO A 78 8.57 -19.24 3.14
CA PRO A 78 7.86 -18.79 1.94
C PRO A 78 8.62 -19.03 0.63
N ASN A 79 9.96 -19.05 0.67
CA ASN A 79 10.82 -19.22 -0.51
C ASN A 79 11.06 -20.69 -0.90
N GLU A 80 10.55 -21.65 -0.12
CA GLU A 80 10.82 -23.09 -0.31
C GLU A 80 9.54 -23.88 -0.64
N GLY A 81 8.51 -23.20 -1.13
CA GLY A 81 7.21 -23.79 -1.48
C GLY A 81 7.30 -24.86 -2.57
N GLU A 82 8.29 -24.79 -3.47
CA GLU A 82 8.51 -25.82 -4.49
C GLU A 82 8.96 -27.16 -3.90
N LYS A 83 9.79 -27.14 -2.85
CA LYS A 83 10.22 -28.36 -2.16
C LYS A 83 9.04 -29.02 -1.44
N PHE A 84 8.14 -28.22 -0.86
CA PHE A 84 6.90 -28.73 -0.24
C PHE A 84 6.00 -29.45 -1.25
N LYS A 85 5.86 -28.89 -2.45
CA LYS A 85 5.10 -29.52 -3.54
C LYS A 85 5.68 -30.87 -3.94
N GLN A 86 7.00 -30.94 -4.13
CA GLN A 86 7.70 -32.20 -4.48
C GLN A 86 7.56 -33.28 -3.39
N ILE A 87 7.68 -32.89 -2.11
CA ILE A 87 7.50 -33.82 -0.97
C ILE A 87 6.08 -34.39 -0.94
N SER A 88 5.08 -33.55 -1.26
CA SER A 88 3.67 -33.96 -1.27
C SER A 88 3.37 -34.90 -2.43
N GLN A 89 3.91 -34.61 -3.63
CA GLN A 89 3.80 -35.47 -4.80
C GLN A 89 4.44 -36.84 -4.57
N ALA A 90 5.65 -36.87 -3.99
CA ALA A 90 6.35 -38.11 -3.67
C ALA A 90 5.57 -38.97 -2.66
N TYR A 91 4.97 -38.33 -1.64
CA TYR A 91 4.13 -39.05 -0.68
C TYR A 91 2.88 -39.63 -1.33
N GLU A 92 2.20 -38.92 -2.23
CA GLU A 92 1.02 -39.45 -2.92
C GLU A 92 1.34 -40.71 -3.72
N VAL A 93 2.42 -40.68 -4.51
CA VAL A 93 2.86 -41.82 -5.33
C VAL A 93 3.25 -43.01 -4.46
N LEU A 94 3.98 -42.77 -3.37
CA LEU A 94 4.52 -43.83 -2.51
C LEU A 94 3.49 -44.34 -1.47
N SER A 95 2.43 -43.58 -1.18
CA SER A 95 1.42 -43.94 -0.20
C SER A 95 0.38 -44.93 -0.72
N ASP A 96 0.07 -44.91 -2.01
CA ASP A 96 -0.83 -45.87 -2.64
C ASP A 96 -0.03 -47.07 -3.19
N PRO A 97 -0.32 -48.32 -2.76
CA PRO A 97 0.37 -49.51 -3.23
C PRO A 97 0.37 -49.66 -4.76
N LYS A 98 -0.73 -49.27 -5.43
CA LYS A 98 -0.87 -49.40 -6.89
C LYS A 98 -0.06 -48.36 -7.63
N LYS A 99 -0.07 -47.10 -7.17
CA LYS A 99 0.73 -46.01 -7.76
C LYS A 99 2.23 -46.23 -7.54
N ARG A 100 2.58 -46.77 -6.38
CA ARG A 100 3.95 -47.18 -6.07
C ARG A 100 4.43 -48.28 -7.00
N GLU A 101 3.62 -49.31 -7.23
CA GLU A 101 3.96 -50.40 -8.16
C GLU A 101 4.07 -49.93 -9.63
N LEU A 102 3.26 -48.95 -10.03
CA LEU A 102 3.36 -48.29 -11.33
C LEU A 102 4.64 -47.47 -11.47
N TYR A 103 5.00 -46.70 -10.44
CA TYR A 103 6.25 -45.96 -10.37
C TYR A 103 7.47 -46.90 -10.41
N ASP A 104 7.43 -47.96 -9.63
CA ASP A 104 8.51 -48.95 -9.52
C ASP A 104 8.74 -49.68 -10.86
N ARG A 105 7.73 -49.74 -11.74
CA ARG A 105 7.78 -50.43 -13.04
C ARG A 105 8.15 -49.53 -14.22
N GLY A 106 7.80 -48.25 -14.17
CA GLY A 106 7.95 -47.36 -15.34
C GLY A 106 8.36 -45.92 -15.02
N GLY A 107 8.82 -45.65 -13.80
CA GLY A 107 9.27 -44.33 -13.37
C GLY A 107 8.18 -43.26 -13.42
N GLU A 108 8.59 -41.99 -13.43
CA GLU A 108 7.68 -40.84 -13.39
C GLU A 108 6.78 -40.75 -14.65
N GLN A 109 7.26 -41.24 -15.81
CA GLN A 109 6.52 -41.20 -17.07
C GLN A 109 5.31 -42.15 -17.07
N ALA A 110 5.39 -43.31 -16.41
CA ALA A 110 4.30 -44.27 -16.33
C ALA A 110 3.08 -43.76 -15.54
N ILE A 111 3.28 -42.86 -14.56
CA ILE A 111 2.18 -42.22 -13.82
C ILE A 111 1.52 -41.15 -14.68
N LYS A 112 2.30 -40.47 -15.52
CA LYS A 112 1.83 -39.41 -16.42
C LYS A 112 0.98 -39.95 -17.57
N GLU A 113 1.27 -41.17 -18.04
CA GLU A 113 0.56 -41.82 -19.15
C GLU A 113 -0.52 -42.84 -18.69
N GLY A 114 -0.46 -43.32 -17.45
CA GLY A 114 -1.41 -44.30 -16.90
C GLY A 114 -2.76 -43.74 -16.43
N GLY A 115 -3.01 -42.43 -16.59
CA GLY A 115 -4.26 -41.76 -16.21
C GLY A 115 -5.33 -41.80 -17.31
N GLY A 116 -5.77 -43.00 -17.70
CA GLY A 116 -6.79 -43.16 -18.74
C GLY A 116 -8.23 -43.01 -18.20
N GLY A 117 -8.90 -41.89 -18.53
CA GLY A 117 -10.36 -41.88 -18.70
C GLY A 117 -11.14 -40.66 -18.19
N SER A 118 -11.09 -39.53 -18.90
CA SER A 118 -12.24 -38.65 -19.24
C SER A 118 -11.70 -37.34 -19.84
N GLY A 119 -12.32 -36.87 -20.92
CA GLY A 119 -11.72 -35.91 -21.85
C GLY A 119 -11.70 -34.44 -21.43
N GLY A 120 -10.81 -33.69 -22.10
CA GLY A 120 -10.94 -32.26 -22.39
C GLY A 120 -10.60 -31.30 -21.25
N PHE A 121 -9.65 -30.39 -21.54
CA PHE A 121 -9.25 -29.18 -20.80
C PHE A 121 -8.38 -29.34 -19.53
N GLY A 122 -7.31 -28.54 -19.48
CA GLY A 122 -6.58 -28.21 -18.25
C GLY A 122 -5.20 -28.82 -18.14
N SER A 123 -4.20 -27.99 -17.88
CA SER A 123 -2.84 -28.41 -17.53
C SER A 123 -2.87 -29.36 -16.32
N PRO A 124 -1.95 -30.33 -16.16
CA PRO A 124 -1.88 -31.21 -14.98
C PRO A 124 -1.81 -30.49 -13.61
N MET A 125 -1.56 -29.17 -13.62
CA MET A 125 -1.66 -28.30 -12.45
C MET A 125 -3.12 -28.04 -12.00
N ASP A 126 -4.08 -27.96 -12.92
CA ASP A 126 -5.50 -27.65 -12.60
C ASP A 126 -6.19 -28.82 -11.89
N ILE A 127 -5.78 -30.06 -12.17
CA ILE A 127 -6.35 -31.25 -11.55
C ILE A 127 -5.86 -31.40 -10.10
N PHE A 128 -4.63 -30.96 -9.81
CA PHE A 128 -4.08 -30.97 -8.46
C PHE A 128 -4.66 -29.83 -7.60
N ASP A 129 -4.91 -28.65 -8.19
CA ASP A 129 -5.64 -27.57 -7.54
C ASP A 129 -7.12 -27.94 -7.27
N MET A 130 -7.73 -28.76 -8.12
CA MET A 130 -9.10 -29.26 -7.91
C MET A 130 -9.19 -30.34 -6.81
N PHE A 131 -8.11 -31.11 -6.56
CA PHE A 131 -8.11 -32.24 -5.63
C PHE A 131 -7.50 -31.92 -4.25
N PHE A 132 -6.47 -31.07 -4.19
CA PHE A 132 -5.83 -30.61 -2.94
C PHE A 132 -6.20 -29.16 -2.56
N GLY A 133 -6.83 -28.41 -3.46
CA GLY A 133 -7.37 -27.07 -3.23
C GLY A 133 -8.90 -27.07 -3.12
N GLY A 134 -9.44 -27.56 -2.01
CA GLY A 134 -10.76 -27.10 -1.54
C GLY A 134 -11.99 -27.80 -2.13
N GLY A 135 -12.05 -29.13 -2.03
CA GLY A 135 -13.31 -29.91 -2.11
C GLY A 135 -14.22 -29.78 -0.86
N GLY A 136 -13.91 -28.87 0.07
CA GLY A 136 -14.92 -28.39 1.00
C GLY A 136 -15.85 -27.49 0.20
N ARG A 137 -17.16 -27.73 0.25
CA ARG A 137 -18.16 -26.73 -0.12
C ARG A 137 -17.65 -25.40 0.41
N MET A 138 -17.11 -24.54 -0.45
CA MET A 138 -16.94 -23.14 -0.10
C MET A 138 -18.38 -22.74 0.17
N HIS A 139 -18.72 -22.70 1.45
CA HIS A 139 -19.78 -21.88 1.97
C HIS A 139 -19.34 -20.49 1.57
N ARG A 140 -19.60 -20.13 0.30
CA ARG A 140 -19.38 -18.80 -0.25
C ARG A 140 -20.13 -17.96 0.75
N GLU A 141 -19.37 -17.26 1.60
CA GLU A 141 -19.92 -16.49 2.70
C GLU A 141 -21.06 -15.71 2.07
N ARG A 142 -22.28 -16.01 2.51
CA ARG A 142 -23.49 -15.41 1.94
C ARG A 142 -23.58 -14.01 2.48
N ARG A 143 -22.52 -13.22 2.31
CA ARG A 143 -22.34 -11.91 2.89
C ARG A 143 -22.34 -10.89 1.76
N GLY A 144 -23.09 -9.82 1.98
CA GLY A 144 -23.12 -8.65 1.12
C GLY A 144 -21.74 -8.04 1.00
N LYS A 145 -21.54 -7.27 -0.07
CA LYS A 145 -20.27 -6.58 -0.30
C LYS A 145 -20.08 -5.48 0.74
N ASN A 146 -18.83 -5.30 1.18
CA ASN A 146 -18.49 -4.19 2.05
C ASN A 146 -18.53 -2.87 1.28
N VAL A 147 -18.96 -1.80 1.95
CA VAL A 147 -19.04 -0.44 1.38
C VAL A 147 -17.97 0.43 2.02
N VAL A 148 -17.19 1.14 1.21
CA VAL A 148 -16.13 2.03 1.67
C VAL A 148 -16.58 3.48 1.55
N HIS A 149 -16.54 4.23 2.65
CA HIS A 149 -16.82 5.67 2.67
C HIS A 149 -15.59 6.44 3.15
N GLN A 150 -15.25 7.53 2.45
CA GLN A 150 -14.22 8.46 2.92
C GLN A 150 -14.87 9.53 3.79
N LEU A 151 -14.33 9.73 4.99
CA LEU A 151 -14.76 10.79 5.90
C LEU A 151 -13.64 11.81 5.97
N SER A 152 -13.84 12.98 5.37
CA SER A 152 -12.86 14.06 5.44
C SER A 152 -12.87 14.74 6.80
N VAL A 153 -11.72 14.72 7.48
CA VAL A 153 -11.53 15.21 8.85
C VAL A 153 -10.46 16.30 8.85
N SER A 154 -10.64 17.36 9.64
CA SER A 154 -9.64 18.42 9.76
C SER A 154 -8.51 18.03 10.71
N LEU A 155 -7.34 18.65 10.56
CA LEU A 155 -6.19 18.35 11.41
C LEU A 155 -6.47 18.68 12.89
N GLU A 156 -7.27 19.71 13.19
CA GLU A 156 -7.68 20.08 14.54
C GLU A 156 -8.58 19.02 15.18
N ASP A 157 -9.50 18.42 14.40
CA ASP A 157 -10.36 17.33 14.88
C ASP A 157 -9.53 16.09 15.22
N MET A 158 -8.50 15.78 14.43
CA MET A 158 -7.57 14.67 14.71
C MET A 158 -6.67 14.96 15.92
N TYR A 159 -6.39 16.23 16.20
CA TYR A 159 -5.59 16.67 17.34
C TYR A 159 -6.39 16.64 18.65
N ASN A 160 -7.57 17.26 18.65
CA ASN A 160 -8.41 17.43 19.83
C ASN A 160 -9.32 16.22 20.09
N GLY A 161 -9.54 15.37 19.09
CA GLY A 161 -10.58 14.36 19.07
C GLY A 161 -11.95 14.99 18.79
N ALA A 162 -12.77 14.31 18.01
CA ALA A 162 -14.09 14.81 17.62
C ALA A 162 -15.06 13.64 17.38
N THR A 163 -16.36 13.91 17.50
CA THR A 163 -17.40 12.97 17.07
C THR A 163 -18.09 13.55 15.86
N ARG A 164 -17.99 12.86 14.72
CA ARG A 164 -18.61 13.27 13.45
C ARG A 164 -19.80 12.37 13.13
N LYS A 165 -20.93 12.97 12.78
CA LYS A 165 -22.13 12.23 12.36
C LYS A 165 -22.15 12.10 10.85
N LEU A 166 -22.12 10.87 10.33
CA LEU A 166 -22.19 10.57 8.90
C LEU A 166 -23.57 10.00 8.57
N ALA A 167 -24.33 10.73 7.76
CA ALA A 167 -25.61 10.24 7.25
C ALA A 167 -25.37 9.37 6.01
N LEU A 168 -25.78 8.10 6.10
CA LEU A 168 -25.63 7.10 5.05
C LEU A 168 -27.00 6.61 4.60
N GLN A 169 -27.09 6.26 3.33
CA GLN A 169 -28.25 5.57 2.78
C GLN A 169 -27.88 4.11 2.62
N LYS A 170 -28.67 3.22 3.23
CA LYS A 170 -28.47 1.78 3.07
C LYS A 170 -29.77 1.10 2.69
N ASN A 171 -29.65 -0.01 1.98
CA ASN A 171 -30.75 -0.89 1.70
C ASN A 171 -31.03 -1.76 2.94
N VAL A 172 -32.26 -1.72 3.41
CA VAL A 172 -32.74 -2.61 4.48
C VAL A 172 -33.88 -3.49 3.95
N ILE A 173 -34.01 -4.68 4.52
CA ILE A 173 -35.12 -5.56 4.19
C ILE A 173 -36.43 -4.87 4.54
N CYS A 174 -37.38 -4.86 3.60
CA CYS A 174 -38.66 -4.20 3.79
C CYS A 174 -39.44 -4.87 4.92
N GLU A 175 -39.60 -4.17 6.05
CA GLU A 175 -40.30 -4.67 7.25
C GLU A 175 -41.73 -5.12 6.94
N LYS A 176 -42.46 -4.38 6.08
CA LYS A 176 -43.86 -4.67 5.77
C LYS A 176 -44.08 -5.98 5.00
N CYS A 177 -43.07 -6.47 4.27
CA CYS A 177 -43.16 -7.73 3.53
C CYS A 177 -42.11 -8.76 3.95
N GLU A 178 -41.27 -8.46 4.94
CA GLU A 178 -40.17 -9.31 5.43
C GLU A 178 -39.29 -9.83 4.28
N GLY A 179 -38.99 -8.97 3.30
CA GLY A 179 -38.16 -9.36 2.15
C GLY A 179 -38.83 -10.26 1.11
N ARG A 180 -40.14 -10.53 1.21
CA ARG A 180 -40.89 -11.31 0.19
C ARG A 180 -41.23 -10.51 -1.06
N GLY A 181 -41.41 -9.19 -0.94
CA GLY A 181 -41.78 -8.30 -2.05
C GLY A 181 -43.28 -8.23 -2.36
N GLY A 182 -44.09 -9.13 -1.79
CA GLY A 182 -45.54 -9.19 -1.96
C GLY A 182 -46.27 -9.68 -0.71
N LYS A 183 -47.59 -9.90 -0.82
CA LYS A 183 -48.39 -10.54 0.23
C LYS A 183 -47.91 -11.99 0.45
N LYS A 184 -48.21 -12.57 1.62
CA LYS A 184 -47.91 -13.99 1.88
C LYS A 184 -48.59 -14.87 0.84
N GLY A 185 -47.82 -15.72 0.15
CA GLY A 185 -48.32 -16.62 -0.90
C GLY A 185 -48.47 -16.00 -2.29
N SER A 186 -48.22 -14.70 -2.49
CA SER A 186 -48.35 -14.05 -3.80
C SER A 186 -47.09 -14.10 -4.67
N VAL A 187 -46.06 -14.82 -4.21
CA VAL A 187 -44.78 -14.96 -4.89
C VAL A 187 -44.80 -16.30 -5.61
N GLU A 188 -44.81 -16.26 -6.94
CA GLU A 188 -44.88 -17.44 -7.78
C GLU A 188 -43.56 -17.62 -8.52
N CYS A 189 -43.13 -18.86 -8.76
CA CYS A 189 -41.99 -19.12 -9.63
C CYS A 189 -42.32 -18.67 -11.05
N CYS A 190 -41.41 -17.94 -11.70
CA CYS A 190 -41.63 -17.50 -13.07
C CYS A 190 -41.73 -18.72 -14.00
N PRO A 191 -42.82 -18.86 -14.77
CA PRO A 191 -43.07 -20.07 -15.58
C PRO A 191 -42.10 -20.21 -16.75
N VAL A 192 -41.62 -19.08 -17.30
CA VAL A 192 -40.75 -19.10 -18.49
C VAL A 192 -39.31 -19.48 -18.15
N CYS A 193 -38.74 -18.95 -17.06
CA CYS A 193 -37.39 -19.33 -16.62
C CYS A 193 -37.39 -20.44 -15.56
N ARG A 194 -38.56 -20.87 -15.06
CA ARG A 194 -38.73 -21.87 -13.99
C ARG A 194 -37.88 -21.56 -12.75
N GLY A 195 -37.84 -20.30 -12.33
CA GLY A 195 -37.05 -19.86 -11.18
C GLY A 195 -35.58 -19.54 -11.47
N SER A 196 -35.07 -19.85 -12.67
CA SER A 196 -33.63 -19.64 -12.97
C SER A 196 -33.24 -18.18 -13.27
N GLY A 197 -34.22 -17.29 -13.50
CA GLY A 197 -33.96 -15.88 -13.83
C GLY A 197 -33.37 -15.62 -15.23
N MET A 198 -32.90 -16.66 -15.93
CA MET A 198 -32.27 -16.58 -17.25
C MET A 198 -33.00 -17.47 -18.27
N GLN A 199 -32.96 -17.07 -19.53
CA GLN A 199 -33.49 -17.84 -20.67
C GLN A 199 -32.37 -18.08 -21.67
N VAL A 200 -32.18 -19.34 -22.05
CA VAL A 200 -31.24 -19.73 -23.11
C VAL A 200 -31.93 -19.53 -24.45
N ARG A 201 -31.43 -18.58 -25.25
CA ARG A 201 -31.85 -18.37 -26.64
C ARG A 201 -30.83 -19.01 -27.57
N ILE A 202 -31.29 -19.90 -28.43
CA ILE A 202 -30.45 -20.53 -29.45
C ILE A 202 -30.38 -19.60 -30.65
N HIS A 203 -29.20 -19.07 -30.96
CA HIS A 203 -28.95 -18.21 -32.10
C HIS A 203 -28.20 -19.01 -33.17
N GLN A 204 -28.80 -19.16 -34.37
CA GLN A 204 -28.15 -19.84 -35.49
C GLN A 204 -27.27 -18.83 -36.24
N ILE A 205 -25.95 -19.02 -36.15
CA ILE A 205 -24.96 -18.14 -36.81
C ILE A 205 -24.65 -18.64 -38.23
N GLY A 206 -25.00 -19.88 -38.55
CA GLY A 206 -24.85 -20.45 -39.88
C GLY A 206 -25.40 -21.87 -39.99
N PRO A 207 -25.30 -22.49 -41.19
CA PRO A 207 -25.73 -23.86 -41.40
C PRO A 207 -24.95 -24.81 -40.47
N GLY A 208 -25.66 -25.46 -39.54
CA GLY A 208 -25.08 -26.41 -38.59
C GLY A 208 -24.40 -25.81 -37.34
N MET A 209 -24.32 -24.49 -37.19
CA MET A 209 -23.76 -23.84 -35.99
C MET A 209 -24.82 -23.06 -35.20
N VAL A 210 -25.15 -23.60 -34.02
CA VAL A 210 -26.02 -22.97 -33.03
C VAL A 210 -25.19 -22.48 -31.84
N GLN A 211 -25.29 -21.19 -31.52
CA GLN A 211 -24.74 -20.62 -30.29
C GLN A 211 -25.86 -20.47 -29.27
N GLN A 212 -25.65 -21.00 -28.06
CA GLN A 212 -26.57 -20.78 -26.94
C GLN A 212 -26.21 -19.48 -26.23
N ILE A 213 -27.05 -18.46 -26.37
CA ILE A 213 -26.88 -17.17 -25.69
C ILE A 213 -27.78 -17.18 -24.45
N GLN A 214 -27.19 -17.01 -23.27
CA GLN A 214 -27.96 -16.78 -22.05
C GLN A 214 -28.39 -15.31 -21.99
N SER A 215 -29.70 -15.10 -21.89
CA SER A 215 -30.31 -13.76 -21.77
C SER A 215 -31.12 -13.68 -20.48
N VAL A 216 -31.17 -12.52 -19.84
CA VAL A 216 -32.05 -12.30 -18.66
C VAL A 216 -33.51 -12.52 -19.05
N CYS A 217 -34.24 -13.29 -18.24
CA CYS A 217 -35.65 -13.57 -18.47
C CYS A 217 -36.44 -12.26 -18.49
N GLN A 218 -37.15 -11.99 -19.58
CA GLN A 218 -37.88 -10.72 -19.77
C GLN A 218 -39.13 -10.61 -18.89
N GLU A 219 -39.69 -11.74 -18.43
CA GLU A 219 -40.88 -11.73 -17.56
C GLU A 219 -40.56 -11.43 -16.09
N CYS A 220 -39.47 -12.00 -15.56
CA CYS A 220 -39.08 -11.83 -14.16
C CYS A 220 -37.89 -10.88 -13.98
N HIS A 221 -37.35 -10.33 -15.07
CA HIS A 221 -36.17 -9.46 -15.09
C HIS A 221 -35.00 -9.99 -14.26
N GLY A 222 -34.71 -11.29 -14.36
CA GLY A 222 -33.64 -11.93 -13.59
C GLY A 222 -33.99 -12.41 -12.19
N GLN A 223 -35.15 -12.05 -11.62
CA GLN A 223 -35.48 -12.39 -10.23
C GLN A 223 -35.89 -13.85 -10.00
N GLY A 224 -36.25 -14.60 -11.05
CA GLY A 224 -36.74 -15.99 -10.94
C GLY A 224 -38.17 -16.12 -10.39
N GLU A 225 -38.65 -15.11 -9.67
CA GLU A 225 -39.98 -15.04 -9.09
C GLU A 225 -40.82 -13.95 -9.76
N ARG A 226 -42.14 -14.14 -9.79
CA ARG A 226 -43.12 -13.20 -10.31
C ARG A 226 -44.12 -12.87 -9.22
N ILE A 227 -44.44 -11.58 -9.10
CA ILE A 227 -45.45 -11.07 -8.18
C ILE A 227 -46.46 -10.26 -9.00
N SER A 228 -47.74 -10.60 -8.85
CA SER A 228 -48.84 -9.88 -9.51
C SER A 228 -48.78 -8.38 -9.14
N PRO A 229 -49.01 -7.43 -10.07
CA PRO A 229 -48.96 -6.00 -9.75
C PRO A 229 -49.88 -5.58 -8.60
N LYS A 230 -51.00 -6.28 -8.41
CA LYS A 230 -51.99 -6.03 -7.35
C LYS A 230 -51.50 -6.49 -5.97
N ASP A 231 -50.62 -7.49 -5.92
CA ASP A 231 -50.12 -8.09 -4.69
C ASP A 231 -48.69 -7.67 -4.33
N ARG A 232 -48.08 -6.80 -5.15
CA ARG A 232 -46.82 -6.14 -4.81
C ARG A 232 -46.98 -5.35 -3.51
N CYS A 233 -45.97 -5.46 -2.66
CA CYS A 233 -45.89 -4.66 -1.45
C CYS A 233 -45.90 -3.17 -1.83
N LYS A 234 -46.77 -2.37 -1.21
CA LYS A 234 -46.88 -0.93 -1.49
C LYS A 234 -45.63 -0.12 -1.12
N ASN A 235 -44.80 -0.65 -0.21
CA ASN A 235 -43.63 0.05 0.34
C ASN A 235 -42.37 -0.11 -0.52
N CYS A 236 -42.08 -1.35 -0.94
CA CYS A 236 -40.91 -1.67 -1.77
C CYS A 236 -41.27 -1.91 -3.24
N SER A 237 -42.56 -1.84 -3.60
CA SER A 237 -43.08 -2.05 -4.96
C SER A 237 -42.61 -3.36 -5.62
N GLY A 238 -42.43 -4.44 -4.83
CA GLY A 238 -41.90 -5.72 -5.31
C GLY A 238 -40.38 -5.91 -5.17
N ARG A 239 -39.61 -4.87 -4.82
CA ARG A 239 -38.14 -4.93 -4.75
C ARG A 239 -37.56 -5.63 -3.52
N LYS A 240 -38.40 -6.02 -2.55
CA LYS A 240 -38.02 -6.69 -1.27
C LYS A 240 -37.21 -5.84 -0.28
N ILE A 241 -36.51 -4.80 -0.75
CA ILE A 241 -35.71 -3.87 0.05
C ILE A 241 -36.27 -2.44 -0.02
N VAL A 242 -35.93 -1.61 0.97
CA VAL A 242 -36.20 -0.17 1.01
C VAL A 242 -34.93 0.59 1.38
N VAL A 243 -34.79 1.81 0.86
CA VAL A 243 -33.65 2.69 1.18
C VAL A 243 -33.97 3.41 2.48
N GLU A 244 -33.13 3.23 3.50
CA GLU A 244 -33.23 3.90 4.80
C GLU A 244 -32.04 4.84 5.00
N LYS A 245 -32.31 6.03 5.56
CA LYS A 245 -31.26 6.98 5.96
C LYS A 245 -30.87 6.69 7.41
N LYS A 246 -29.64 6.24 7.64
CA LYS A 246 -29.08 5.99 8.98
C LYS A 246 -27.94 6.96 9.25
N ILE A 247 -27.92 7.52 10.46
CA ILE A 247 -26.82 8.38 10.92
C ILE A 247 -25.87 7.51 11.75
N LEU A 248 -24.63 7.35 11.29
CA LEU A 248 -23.57 6.70 12.06
C LEU A 248 -22.76 7.77 12.79
N GLU A 249 -22.50 7.55 14.07
CA GLU A 249 -21.61 8.40 14.86
C GLU A 249 -20.20 7.82 14.81
N VAL A 250 -19.28 8.59 14.22
CA VAL A 250 -17.88 8.22 14.04
C VAL A 250 -17.06 8.96 15.10
N HIS A 251 -16.48 8.21 16.02
CA HIS A 251 -15.57 8.76 17.03
C HIS A 251 -14.15 8.81 16.46
N ILE A 252 -13.61 10.02 16.39
CA ILE A 252 -12.24 10.31 15.97
C ILE A 252 -11.44 10.57 17.24
N ASP A 253 -10.57 9.62 17.58
CA ASP A 253 -9.70 9.74 18.74
C ASP A 253 -8.49 10.63 18.42
N LYS A 254 -7.95 11.23 19.49
CA LYS A 254 -6.72 12.02 19.42
C LYS A 254 -5.58 11.20 18.84
N GLY A 255 -4.90 11.77 17.84
CA GLY A 255 -3.73 11.14 17.22
C GLY A 255 -4.05 10.06 16.19
N MET A 256 -5.33 9.81 15.86
CA MET A 256 -5.68 8.93 14.74
C MET A 256 -4.93 9.32 13.47
N LYS A 257 -4.57 8.33 12.65
CA LYS A 257 -3.75 8.53 11.44
C LYS A 257 -4.63 8.76 10.23
N ASP A 258 -4.09 9.46 9.24
CA ASP A 258 -4.69 9.53 7.93
C ASP A 258 -4.80 8.13 7.31
N GLY A 259 -5.87 7.88 6.56
CA GLY A 259 -6.17 6.57 5.97
C GLY A 259 -6.59 5.48 6.97
N GLN A 260 -6.72 5.80 8.26
CA GLN A 260 -7.15 4.82 9.27
C GLN A 260 -8.59 4.37 9.02
N LYS A 261 -8.83 3.05 9.12
CA LYS A 261 -10.11 2.42 8.80
C LYS A 261 -10.92 2.15 10.07
N LEU A 262 -12.16 2.63 10.09
CA LEU A 262 -13.16 2.39 11.13
C LEU A 262 -14.24 1.49 10.53
N THR A 263 -14.40 0.29 11.08
CA THR A 263 -15.32 -0.72 10.54
C THR A 263 -16.59 -0.79 11.39
N PHE A 264 -17.73 -0.61 10.74
CA PHE A 264 -19.07 -0.77 11.31
C PHE A 264 -19.66 -2.08 10.80
N HIS A 265 -19.66 -3.09 11.67
CA HIS A 265 -20.04 -4.44 11.30
C HIS A 265 -21.54 -4.59 11.05
N GLY A 266 -21.91 -5.25 9.94
CA GLY A 266 -23.30 -5.53 9.57
C GLY A 266 -24.13 -4.30 9.20
N GLU A 267 -23.49 -3.15 9.04
CA GLU A 267 -24.15 -1.90 8.66
C GLU A 267 -24.27 -1.70 7.15
N GLY A 268 -23.69 -2.60 6.33
CA GLY A 268 -23.76 -2.54 4.86
C GLY A 268 -25.16 -2.82 4.31
N ASP A 269 -25.27 -2.82 2.98
CA ASP A 269 -26.52 -3.09 2.29
C ASP A 269 -27.03 -4.51 2.58
N GLN A 270 -28.32 -4.62 2.90
CA GLN A 270 -29.00 -5.88 3.10
C GLN A 270 -29.64 -6.37 1.80
N GLU A 271 -29.48 -7.66 1.52
CA GLU A 271 -30.15 -8.35 0.44
C GLU A 271 -30.89 -9.58 0.98
N PRO A 272 -32.11 -9.90 0.47
CA PRO A 272 -32.84 -11.08 0.93
C PRO A 272 -32.04 -12.37 0.74
N GLY A 273 -31.76 -13.08 1.84
CA GLY A 273 -31.01 -14.34 1.82
C GLY A 273 -29.49 -14.20 1.91
N LEU A 274 -28.97 -12.97 2.02
CA LEU A 274 -27.57 -12.68 2.33
C LEU A 274 -27.47 -11.91 3.67
N GLU A 275 -26.44 -12.22 4.44
CA GLU A 275 -25.99 -11.44 5.59
C GLU A 275 -25.43 -10.10 5.12
N PRO A 276 -25.64 -8.99 5.84
CA PRO A 276 -25.10 -7.70 5.44
C PRO A 276 -23.57 -7.67 5.47
N GLY A 277 -22.99 -6.91 4.53
CA GLY A 277 -21.59 -6.54 4.57
C GLY A 277 -21.29 -5.49 5.65
N ASP A 278 -20.04 -5.05 5.69
CA ASP A 278 -19.58 -4.01 6.61
C ASP A 278 -19.45 -2.66 5.93
N ILE A 279 -19.64 -1.61 6.71
CA ILE A 279 -19.27 -0.25 6.28
C ILE A 279 -17.90 0.08 6.82
N ILE A 280 -16.95 0.36 5.93
CA ILE A 280 -15.59 0.73 6.25
C ILE A 280 -15.44 2.23 5.99
N ILE A 281 -15.31 3.01 7.06
CA ILE A 281 -15.05 4.44 6.98
C ILE A 281 -13.54 4.65 7.01
N VAL A 282 -13.00 5.25 5.95
CA VAL A 282 -11.59 5.63 5.87
C VAL A 282 -11.48 7.10 6.23
N LEU A 283 -10.67 7.42 7.23
CA LEU A 283 -10.39 8.81 7.57
C LEU A 283 -9.51 9.43 6.48
N ASP A 284 -9.91 10.60 6.03
CA ASP A 284 -9.21 11.38 5.00
C ASP A 284 -8.83 12.74 5.61
N GLN A 285 -7.56 12.95 5.89
CA GLN A 285 -7.08 14.16 6.53
C GLN A 285 -7.07 15.32 5.52
N LYS A 286 -7.79 16.39 5.84
CA LYS A 286 -7.73 17.64 5.08
C LYS A 286 -6.40 18.35 5.29
N ASP A 287 -5.91 18.94 4.21
CA ASP A 287 -4.77 19.83 4.27
C ASP A 287 -5.10 21.07 5.12
N HIS A 288 -4.14 21.47 5.95
CA HIS A 288 -4.22 22.67 6.77
C HIS A 288 -3.26 23.73 6.22
N SER A 289 -3.65 25.00 6.28
CA SER A 289 -2.90 26.11 5.68
C SER A 289 -1.52 26.35 6.30
N VAL A 290 -1.42 26.22 7.62
CA VAL A 290 -0.17 26.48 8.38
C VAL A 290 0.65 25.22 8.69
N PHE A 291 -0.02 24.14 9.09
CA PHE A 291 0.63 22.92 9.59
C PHE A 291 0.47 21.77 8.60
N THR A 292 1.56 21.08 8.33
CA THR A 292 1.59 19.82 7.57
C THR A 292 1.96 18.69 8.50
N ARG A 293 1.10 17.69 8.62
CA ARG A 293 1.38 16.53 9.47
C ARG A 293 2.38 15.59 8.81
N GLN A 294 3.42 15.19 9.55
CA GLN A 294 4.34 14.13 9.17
C GLN A 294 4.38 13.08 10.29
N GLY A 295 3.49 12.08 10.19
CA GLY A 295 3.35 11.05 11.22
C GLY A 295 2.85 11.64 12.56
N GLU A 296 3.74 11.70 13.54
CA GLU A 296 3.50 12.26 14.88
C GLU A 296 4.01 13.70 14.99
N ASP A 297 4.86 14.13 14.07
CA ASP A 297 5.42 15.47 14.04
C ASP A 297 4.55 16.40 13.18
N LEU A 298 4.55 17.69 13.51
CA LEU A 298 3.93 18.75 12.73
C LEU A 298 5.02 19.59 12.09
N VAL A 299 4.88 19.91 10.81
CA VAL A 299 5.79 20.80 10.08
C VAL A 299 5.08 22.10 9.80
N MET A 300 5.77 23.22 10.00
CA MET A 300 5.28 24.53 9.56
C MET A 300 6.41 25.34 8.92
N HIS A 301 6.02 26.24 8.03
CA HIS A 301 6.94 27.23 7.47
C HIS A 301 6.77 28.55 8.21
N MET A 302 7.90 29.12 8.65
CA MET A 302 7.93 30.44 9.27
C MET A 302 8.78 31.38 8.44
N GLU A 303 8.18 32.49 8.04
CA GLU A 303 8.92 33.57 7.40
C GLU A 303 9.50 34.50 8.44
N LEU A 304 10.78 34.81 8.30
CA LEU A 304 11.52 35.74 9.16
C LEU A 304 12.14 36.85 8.31
N GLU A 305 12.20 38.05 8.85
CA GLU A 305 13.01 39.11 8.26
C GLU A 305 14.50 38.89 8.58
N LEU A 306 15.40 39.44 7.76
CA LEU A 306 16.85 39.32 7.98
C LEU A 306 17.27 39.82 9.37
N VAL A 307 16.64 40.88 9.88
CA VAL A 307 16.93 41.41 11.22
C VAL A 307 16.51 40.41 12.30
N GLU A 308 15.34 39.79 12.18
CA GLU A 308 14.84 38.77 13.10
C GLU A 308 15.76 37.53 13.11
N ALA A 309 16.25 37.14 11.93
CA ALA A 309 17.13 35.99 11.76
C ALA A 309 18.52 36.20 12.41
N LEU A 310 19.03 37.43 12.45
CA LEU A 310 20.34 37.78 13.01
C LEU A 310 20.26 38.19 14.50
N CYS A 311 19.27 39.00 14.86
CA CYS A 311 19.16 39.62 16.18
C CYS A 311 18.29 38.81 17.16
N GLY A 312 17.65 37.73 16.71
CA GLY A 312 16.68 36.98 17.49
C GLY A 312 15.27 37.55 17.35
N PHE A 313 14.27 36.77 17.77
CA PHE A 313 12.86 37.13 17.62
C PHE A 313 11.99 36.43 18.67
N HIS A 314 10.79 36.98 18.87
CA HIS A 314 9.72 36.36 19.61
C HIS A 314 8.47 36.35 18.74
N ARG A 315 7.98 35.17 18.35
CA ARG A 315 6.82 35.04 17.47
C ARG A 315 5.71 34.23 18.14
N PRO A 316 4.52 34.82 18.38
CA PRO A 316 3.39 34.07 18.91
C PRO A 316 2.77 33.22 17.80
N ILE A 317 2.48 31.95 18.11
CA ILE A 317 1.87 30.98 17.19
C ILE A 317 0.69 30.33 17.89
N THR A 318 -0.44 30.28 17.18
CA THR A 318 -1.63 29.55 17.61
C THR A 318 -1.50 28.07 17.22
N THR A 319 -1.50 27.19 18.22
CA THR A 319 -1.52 25.73 18.06
C THR A 319 -2.91 25.22 17.70
N LEU A 320 -3.02 23.93 17.32
CA LEU A 320 -4.28 23.25 16.98
C LEU A 320 -5.26 23.14 18.17
N ASP A 321 -4.78 23.31 19.39
CA ASP A 321 -5.58 23.40 20.62
C ASP A 321 -6.14 24.82 20.88
N LYS A 322 -5.92 25.77 19.95
CA LYS A 322 -6.21 27.21 20.12
C LYS A 322 -5.40 27.88 21.24
N ARG A 323 -4.33 27.24 21.70
CA ARG A 323 -3.37 27.82 22.67
C ARG A 323 -2.29 28.59 21.91
N THR A 324 -1.91 29.76 22.41
CA THR A 324 -0.83 30.56 21.82
C THR A 324 0.48 30.26 22.54
N ILE A 325 1.48 29.79 21.80
CA ILE A 325 2.85 29.59 22.28
C ILE A 325 3.76 30.67 21.69
N ILE A 326 4.75 31.12 22.44
CA ILE A 326 5.72 32.11 21.96
C ILE A 326 7.01 31.37 21.61
N ILE A 327 7.37 31.39 20.33
CA ILE A 327 8.64 30.84 19.86
C ILE A 327 9.69 31.92 19.99
N THR A 328 10.74 31.61 20.75
CA THR A 328 11.82 32.54 21.06
C THR A 328 13.12 32.05 20.47
N SER A 329 13.77 32.90 19.69
CA SER A 329 15.19 32.78 19.35
C SER A 329 15.94 33.86 20.12
N HIS A 330 16.90 33.44 20.96
CA HIS A 330 17.68 34.38 21.75
C HIS A 330 18.64 35.18 20.85
N PRO A 331 18.89 36.48 21.16
CA PRO A 331 19.87 37.27 20.44
C PRO A 331 21.24 36.60 20.41
N GLY A 332 21.91 36.63 19.25
CA GLY A 332 23.18 35.95 19.01
C GLY A 332 23.06 34.55 18.42
N HIS A 333 21.86 33.95 18.41
CA HIS A 333 21.60 32.71 17.66
C HIS A 333 21.12 33.04 16.24
N ILE A 334 22.01 32.86 15.27
CA ILE A 334 21.71 33.11 13.86
C ILE A 334 20.86 31.97 13.30
N VAL A 335 19.74 32.34 12.65
CA VAL A 335 18.89 31.42 11.91
C VAL A 335 19.16 31.58 10.43
N LYS A 336 19.53 30.50 9.74
CA LYS A 336 19.82 30.54 8.30
C LYS A 336 18.54 30.37 7.48
N HIS A 337 18.57 30.83 6.24
CA HIS A 337 17.52 30.47 5.28
C HIS A 337 17.51 28.96 5.07
N GLY A 338 16.33 28.33 5.16
CA GLY A 338 16.16 26.89 5.07
C GLY A 338 16.57 26.12 6.33
N ASP A 339 16.96 26.80 7.42
CA ASP A 339 17.26 26.14 8.69
C ASP A 339 16.02 25.46 9.26
N ILE A 340 16.22 24.35 9.95
CA ILE A 340 15.14 23.55 10.53
C ILE A 340 15.39 23.46 12.03
N LYS A 341 14.44 23.97 12.82
CA LYS A 341 14.46 23.80 14.28
C LYS A 341 13.18 23.10 14.73
N CYS A 342 13.18 22.60 15.96
CA CYS A 342 12.01 21.94 16.51
C CYS A 342 11.68 22.41 17.93
N VAL A 343 10.39 22.40 18.23
CA VAL A 343 9.84 22.54 19.57
C VAL A 343 9.36 21.16 20.01
N LEU A 344 9.91 20.69 21.13
CA LEU A 344 9.56 19.38 21.67
C LEU A 344 8.15 19.40 22.26
N ASN A 345 7.43 18.27 22.14
CA ASN A 345 6.09 18.05 22.69
C ASN A 345 4.96 18.96 22.15
N GLU A 346 5.18 19.63 21.01
CA GLU A 346 4.19 20.48 20.35
C GLU A 346 3.69 19.93 18.99
N GLY A 347 3.97 18.65 18.71
CA GLY A 347 3.46 17.93 17.54
C GLY A 347 2.07 17.30 17.76
N MET A 348 1.72 16.32 16.93
CA MET A 348 0.46 15.57 17.06
C MET A 348 0.48 14.67 18.30
N PRO A 349 -0.67 14.46 18.98
CA PRO A 349 -0.80 13.45 20.00
C PRO A 349 -0.54 12.05 19.43
N ILE A 350 0.09 11.19 20.22
CA ILE A 350 0.32 9.80 19.83
C ILE A 350 -0.97 9.00 20.04
N TYR A 351 -1.41 8.27 19.01
CA TYR A 351 -2.61 7.44 19.10
C TYR A 351 -2.52 6.45 20.27
N ARG A 352 -3.60 6.33 21.05
CA ARG A 352 -3.70 5.58 22.33
C ARG A 352 -2.90 6.15 23.51
N ARG A 353 -1.97 7.08 23.29
CA ARG A 353 -1.20 7.78 24.33
C ARG A 353 -1.37 9.30 24.18
N PRO A 354 -2.55 9.85 24.50
CA PRO A 354 -2.90 11.24 24.19
C PRO A 354 -2.11 12.29 24.99
N TYR A 355 -1.42 11.89 26.06
CA TYR A 355 -0.59 12.77 26.89
C TYR A 355 0.82 12.96 26.30
N GLU A 356 1.25 12.07 25.41
CA GLU A 356 2.50 12.19 24.68
C GLU A 356 2.23 12.82 23.31
N LYS A 357 3.03 13.82 22.96
CA LYS A 357 2.95 14.55 21.70
C LYS A 357 4.27 14.44 20.96
N GLY A 358 4.21 14.45 19.63
CA GLY A 358 5.40 14.57 18.79
C GLY A 358 6.02 15.97 18.87
N ARG A 359 6.78 16.33 17.84
CA ARG A 359 7.52 17.59 17.76
C ARG A 359 6.88 18.53 16.76
N LEU A 360 6.99 19.83 17.00
CA LEU A 360 6.71 20.85 16.00
C LEU A 360 8.03 21.22 15.32
N ILE A 361 8.17 20.86 14.06
CA ILE A 361 9.29 21.17 13.18
C ILE A 361 8.96 22.46 12.44
N ILE A 362 9.89 23.41 12.47
CA ILE A 362 9.75 24.72 11.88
C ILE A 362 10.86 24.90 10.86
N GLN A 363 10.46 25.09 9.61
CA GLN A 363 11.38 25.45 8.54
C GLN A 363 11.36 26.96 8.36
N PHE A 364 12.53 27.57 8.49
CA PHE A 364 12.66 29.03 8.40
C PHE A 364 12.94 29.48 6.97
N LYS A 365 12.18 30.46 6.52
CA LYS A 365 12.41 31.17 5.26
C LYS A 365 12.78 32.60 5.60
N VAL A 366 14.05 32.95 5.40
CA VAL A 366 14.52 34.31 5.65
C VAL A 366 14.28 35.16 4.40
N ASN A 367 13.50 36.22 4.57
CA ASN A 367 13.21 37.23 3.56
C ASN A 367 14.25 38.35 3.66
N PHE A 368 14.98 38.58 2.57
CA PHE A 368 15.93 39.68 2.47
C PHE A 368 15.20 40.99 2.12
N PRO A 369 15.72 42.13 2.58
CA PRO A 369 15.16 43.42 2.21
C PRO A 369 15.24 43.63 0.69
N PRO A 370 14.27 44.35 0.08
CA PRO A 370 14.24 44.57 -1.36
C PRO A 370 15.41 45.44 -1.82
N ASN A 371 15.80 45.29 -3.10
CA ASN A 371 16.89 46.04 -3.69
C ASN A 371 16.67 47.56 -3.53
N GLY A 372 17.71 48.28 -3.09
CA GLY A 372 17.66 49.73 -2.90
C GLY A 372 16.98 50.21 -1.60
N SER A 373 16.53 49.32 -0.72
CA SER A 373 15.93 49.74 0.56
C SER A 373 16.94 50.23 1.60
N ILE A 374 18.21 49.84 1.46
CA ILE A 374 19.30 50.23 2.37
C ILE A 374 20.06 51.40 1.76
N GLN A 375 20.08 52.53 2.46
CA GLN A 375 20.84 53.71 2.07
C GLN A 375 22.35 53.43 2.07
N THR A 376 23.07 53.97 1.08
CA THR A 376 24.50 53.74 0.87
C THR A 376 25.36 54.08 2.10
N ASP A 377 25.02 55.14 2.82
CA ASP A 377 25.74 55.58 4.02
C ASP A 377 25.70 54.55 5.16
N LYS A 378 24.66 53.69 5.19
CA LYS A 378 24.49 52.64 6.20
C LYS A 378 25.16 51.33 5.80
N LEU A 379 25.58 51.16 4.54
CA LEU A 379 26.28 49.96 4.08
C LEU A 379 27.66 49.83 4.76
N ALA A 380 28.37 50.94 4.94
CA ALA A 380 29.65 50.95 5.64
C ALA A 380 29.54 50.53 7.12
N LEU A 381 28.37 50.72 7.75
CA LEU A 381 28.11 50.22 9.10
C LEU A 381 27.84 48.71 9.11
N LEU A 382 27.13 48.20 8.11
CA LEU A 382 26.87 46.76 7.96
C LEU A 382 28.16 45.98 7.69
N GLU A 383 29.06 46.53 6.87
CA GLU A 383 30.36 45.91 6.56
C GLU A 383 31.24 45.76 7.80
N LYS A 384 31.15 46.68 8.77
CA LYS A 384 31.86 46.58 10.05
C LYS A 384 31.27 45.52 10.99
N LEU A 385 29.98 45.19 10.84
CA LEU A 385 29.26 44.27 11.72
C LEU A 385 29.26 42.82 11.21
N LEU A 386 29.40 42.65 9.90
CA LEU A 386 29.42 41.34 9.23
C LEU A 386 30.87 40.85 9.01
N PRO A 387 31.07 39.56 8.67
CA PRO A 387 32.39 39.05 8.32
C PRO A 387 33.03 39.85 7.20
N ALA A 388 34.35 40.05 7.29
CA ALA A 388 35.10 40.82 6.30
C ALA A 388 34.89 40.28 4.88
N ARG A 389 34.74 41.19 3.92
CA ARG A 389 34.67 40.84 2.52
C ARG A 389 35.96 40.15 2.12
N HIS A 390 35.86 39.08 1.34
CA HIS A 390 37.03 38.45 0.74
C HIS A 390 37.61 39.39 -0.32
N GLU A 391 38.83 39.86 -0.10
CA GLU A 391 39.60 40.64 -1.07
C GLU A 391 40.15 39.68 -2.13
N VAL A 392 39.90 40.01 -3.39
CA VAL A 392 40.42 39.27 -4.55
C VAL A 392 41.34 40.21 -5.29
N ASP A 393 42.60 39.82 -5.46
CA ASP A 393 43.56 40.54 -6.28
C ASP A 393 43.19 40.32 -7.76
N ILE A 394 42.68 41.38 -8.39
CA ILE A 394 42.32 41.35 -9.82
C ILE A 394 43.61 41.54 -10.61
N THR A 395 44.02 40.52 -11.36
CA THR A 395 45.18 40.56 -12.26
C THR A 395 44.76 40.90 -13.69
N ASP A 396 45.70 41.38 -14.51
CA ASP A 396 45.43 41.87 -15.89
C ASP A 396 44.88 40.80 -16.84
N ASP A 397 45.01 39.52 -16.47
CA ASP A 397 44.44 38.36 -17.18
C ASP A 397 42.97 38.08 -16.84
N MET A 398 42.36 38.84 -15.92
CA MET A 398 40.96 38.67 -15.52
C MET A 398 40.01 39.64 -16.25
N GLU A 399 38.97 39.11 -16.89
CA GLU A 399 37.89 39.91 -17.50
C GLU A 399 36.79 40.24 -16.48
N GLN A 400 36.47 41.53 -16.35
CA GLN A 400 35.38 41.99 -15.49
C GLN A 400 34.03 41.88 -16.22
N VAL A 401 33.08 41.18 -15.60
CA VAL A 401 31.72 41.02 -16.12
C VAL A 401 30.71 41.37 -15.03
N ASP A 402 29.68 42.11 -15.40
CA ASP A 402 28.58 42.46 -14.51
C ASP A 402 27.52 41.35 -14.47
N LEU A 403 26.98 41.10 -13.28
CA LEU A 403 25.86 40.18 -13.09
C LEU A 403 24.56 40.85 -13.57
N VAL A 404 23.79 40.12 -14.36
CA VAL A 404 22.43 40.46 -14.77
C VAL A 404 21.46 39.41 -14.25
N ASP A 405 20.20 39.80 -14.05
CA ASP A 405 19.17 38.86 -13.63
C ASP A 405 18.97 37.76 -14.67
N PHE A 406 18.92 36.51 -14.19
CA PHE A 406 18.73 35.35 -15.05
C PHE A 406 17.25 35.22 -15.46
N ASP A 407 16.96 35.47 -16.73
CA ASP A 407 15.66 35.18 -17.34
C ASP A 407 15.75 33.89 -18.20
N PRO A 408 15.14 32.77 -17.75
CA PRO A 408 15.20 31.50 -18.47
C PRO A 408 14.53 31.56 -19.86
N GLN A 409 13.65 32.54 -20.15
CA GLN A 409 12.99 32.65 -21.46
C GLN A 409 13.85 33.38 -22.51
N GLN A 410 14.69 34.33 -22.08
CA GLN A 410 15.54 35.13 -22.96
C GLN A 410 16.59 34.28 -23.71
N SER A 411 17.01 33.16 -23.12
CA SER A 411 17.99 32.23 -23.69
C SER A 411 17.48 31.43 -24.91
N ARG A 412 16.16 31.20 -25.03
CA ARG A 412 15.58 30.40 -26.12
C ARG A 412 15.47 31.15 -27.44
N GLN A 413 15.47 32.48 -27.43
CA GLN A 413 15.34 33.29 -28.65
C GLN A 413 16.66 33.44 -29.42
N ARG A 414 17.82 33.33 -28.76
CA ARG A 414 19.12 33.45 -29.44
C ARG A 414 19.53 32.21 -30.24
N TYR A 415 19.06 31.02 -29.87
CA TYR A 415 19.50 29.77 -30.54
C TYR A 415 18.74 29.45 -31.84
N ASN A 416 17.71 30.21 -32.21
CA ASN A 416 16.94 30.01 -33.45
C ASN A 416 17.18 31.11 -34.51
N GLY A 417 18.08 32.07 -34.26
CA GLY A 417 18.26 33.24 -35.11
C GLY A 417 19.46 33.21 -36.07
N GLU A 418 20.41 32.29 -35.90
CA GLU A 418 21.71 32.35 -36.60
C GLU A 418 21.97 31.13 -37.52
N ALA A 419 20.92 30.59 -38.16
CA ALA A 419 21.06 29.42 -39.04
C ALA A 419 20.95 29.71 -40.55
N TYR A 420 20.63 30.93 -41.00
CA TYR A 420 20.56 31.24 -42.43
C TYR A 420 20.95 32.69 -42.71
N HIS A 421 22.23 32.91 -43.02
CA HIS A 421 22.64 33.91 -43.99
C HIS A 421 24.01 33.49 -44.53
N ASP A 422 23.97 32.47 -45.38
CA ASP A 422 25.04 32.12 -46.31
C ASP A 422 24.59 32.56 -47.71
N ASP A 423 25.57 32.93 -48.53
CA ASP A 423 25.48 33.77 -49.73
C ASP A 423 24.50 33.30 -50.82
N GLU A 424 23.86 34.23 -51.56
CA GLU A 424 23.60 34.06 -53.00
C GLU A 424 23.13 35.36 -53.70
N ASP A 425 23.67 35.52 -54.91
CA ASP A 425 23.60 36.64 -55.83
C ASP A 425 22.21 36.96 -56.43
N ASP A 426 22.16 38.16 -57.02
CA ASP A 426 21.53 38.47 -58.31
C ASP A 426 20.02 38.83 -58.41
N HIS A 427 19.82 40.10 -58.78
CA HIS A 427 18.83 40.68 -59.69
C HIS A 427 17.48 41.23 -59.17
N PRO A 428 17.04 42.41 -59.71
CA PRO A 428 15.83 43.09 -59.28
C PRO A 428 14.61 42.53 -60.03
N ARG A 429 13.52 42.23 -59.29
CA ARG A 429 12.21 41.93 -59.90
C ARG A 429 11.14 42.88 -59.39
N THR A 430 10.73 43.76 -60.29
CA THR A 430 9.51 44.55 -60.30
C THR A 430 8.28 43.68 -60.61
N GLY A 431 7.14 44.02 -59.98
CA GLY A 431 5.78 43.60 -60.34
C GLY A 431 5.28 42.34 -59.62
N VAL A 432 4.01 42.16 -59.24
CA VAL A 432 2.76 42.85 -59.56
C VAL A 432 1.77 42.56 -58.42
N GLN A 433 0.94 43.55 -58.09
CA GLN A 433 -0.15 43.45 -57.13
C GLN A 433 -1.39 42.83 -57.81
N CYS A 434 -1.91 41.71 -57.29
CA CYS A 434 -3.21 41.18 -57.68
C CYS A 434 -4.18 41.24 -56.50
N GLN A 435 -5.34 41.83 -56.75
CA GLN A 435 -6.47 41.97 -55.84
C GLN A 435 -7.21 40.64 -55.62
N THR A 436 -7.66 40.47 -54.38
CA THR A 436 -8.85 39.74 -53.90
C THR A 436 -9.68 38.96 -54.92
N SER A 437 -9.83 37.66 -54.66
CA SER A 437 -11.09 37.05 -54.22
C SER A 437 -10.79 35.80 -53.39
#